data_AF-G9XCG3-F1
#
_entry.id   AF-G9XCG3-F1
#
_cell.length_a   1.000
_cell.length_b   1.000
_cell.length_c   1.000
_cell.angle_alpha   90.00
_cell.angle_beta   90.00
_cell.angle_gamma   90.00
#
_symmetry.space_group_name_H-M   'P 1'
#
loop_
_entity.id
_entity.type
_entity.pdbx_description
1 polymer ?
#
loop_
_entity_poly.entity_id
_entity_poly.type
_entity_poly.pdbx_seq_one_letter_code
_entity_poly.pdbx_strand_id
1 'polypeptide(L)'
;MNTFVFGHKNPDTDSVCSSIAYSYYKDKIGEKVEPRVLGDIRREADFVLDYFNITAPKLLTDVKVQASDLHYDKIIPLTVNSSVYETYMIMEKEKIHSLPIVDDDFKLIGIVSMKDIAGALIHINSNCVDTNLKSFVNVFSNHNLRIICADNYDMKIQGLLKVFNPNVPNDATFKEGEVIILKEYHKKEFFSKLEFPISFLILTQFSELSKEEMEKIKKYDIPVISIDLNSPMIIKKMQQTDSIASIMKKDKISYFVLKDYLNDIKESMLKTNFRNYPLVDENGKYVGLIARKHLLKVGRKKVILVDHNEFAQSAAGIEEANILEIVDHHKIGGINTSEPIQFLNMPVGSTCTIVYELFKNLAMDIPYKIAGCLISGILSDTLYFKSPTCTQKDIEAVESLNRILKLDLDNYTNMMFKAGSSIEDMSLKDILYNDFKEFTIRNRKIAVSQLFTMDIEELEDKKEELLDYMKDVKEKNAYNTLIFVVTDILKEGSYIYYVSDESSIIKQAFNTSGEQGKFLSYIVSRKKQIIPMIINVLD
;
A
#
# COMPACT_ATOMS: atom_id res chain seq x y z
N MET A 1 -12.66 5.35 3.20
CA MET A 1 -11.97 4.39 2.32
C MET A 1 -12.63 4.47 0.97
N ASN A 2 -11.86 4.69 -0.09
CA ASN A 2 -12.38 4.63 -1.46
C ASN A 2 -12.62 3.17 -1.83
N THR A 3 -13.72 2.89 -2.52
CA THR A 3 -13.97 1.60 -3.17
C THR A 3 -13.38 1.66 -4.56
N PHE A 4 -12.62 0.64 -4.96
CA PHE A 4 -12.03 0.57 -6.31
C PHE A 4 -12.82 -0.39 -7.19
N VAL A 5 -12.98 -0.06 -8.48
CA VAL A 5 -13.48 -0.99 -9.51
C VAL A 5 -12.42 -1.18 -10.57
N PHE A 6 -12.16 -2.42 -10.98
CA PHE A 6 -11.18 -2.76 -11.99
C PHE A 6 -11.52 -4.10 -12.62
N GLY A 7 -11.10 -4.29 -13.88
CA GLY A 7 -11.13 -5.60 -14.51
C GLY A 7 -9.80 -6.35 -14.39
N HIS A 8 -9.59 -7.35 -15.23
CA HIS A 8 -8.46 -8.28 -15.07
C HIS A 8 -7.07 -7.65 -15.34
N LYS A 9 -6.03 -8.38 -14.95
CA LYS A 9 -4.61 -7.97 -14.95
C LYS A 9 -4.06 -7.51 -16.30
N ASN A 10 -4.59 -8.03 -17.40
CA ASN A 10 -4.18 -7.67 -18.77
C ASN A 10 -5.27 -6.84 -19.45
N PRO A 11 -5.54 -5.61 -18.98
CA PRO A 11 -6.77 -4.87 -19.26
C PRO A 11 -6.99 -4.69 -20.77
N ASP A 12 -8.05 -5.31 -21.28
CA ASP A 12 -8.55 -5.07 -22.63
C ASP A 12 -9.66 -4.03 -22.61
N THR A 13 -10.24 -3.78 -23.79
CA THR A 13 -11.23 -2.73 -23.99
C THR A 13 -12.47 -2.95 -23.13
N ASP A 14 -12.97 -4.18 -22.98
CA ASP A 14 -14.14 -4.46 -22.15
C ASP A 14 -13.85 -4.26 -20.66
N SER A 15 -12.75 -4.80 -20.15
CA SER A 15 -12.28 -4.60 -18.78
C SER A 15 -12.11 -3.11 -18.42
N VAL A 16 -11.48 -2.32 -19.28
CA VAL A 16 -11.28 -0.87 -19.05
C VAL A 16 -12.61 -0.12 -19.12
N CYS A 17 -13.38 -0.32 -20.20
CA CYS A 17 -14.61 0.42 -20.43
C CYS A 17 -15.70 0.08 -19.42
N SER A 18 -15.84 -1.19 -19.05
CA SER A 18 -16.80 -1.63 -18.04
C SER A 18 -16.46 -1.06 -16.67
N SER A 19 -15.18 -0.96 -16.29
CA SER A 19 -14.78 -0.34 -15.01
C SER A 19 -15.17 1.13 -14.92
N ILE A 20 -14.99 1.90 -16.01
CA ILE A 20 -15.35 3.32 -16.11
C ILE A 20 -16.87 3.48 -16.08
N ALA A 21 -17.59 2.71 -16.91
CA ALA A 21 -19.04 2.81 -17.01
C ALA A 21 -19.72 2.35 -15.71
N TYR A 22 -19.21 1.30 -15.06
CA TYR A 22 -19.72 0.81 -13.78
C TYR A 22 -19.46 1.79 -12.65
N SER A 23 -18.28 2.42 -12.60
CA SER A 23 -18.00 3.52 -11.66
C SER A 23 -19.02 4.66 -11.81
N TYR A 24 -19.34 5.04 -13.05
CA TYR A 24 -20.35 6.08 -13.31
C TYR A 24 -21.76 5.64 -12.86
N TYR A 25 -22.16 4.40 -13.17
CA TYR A 25 -23.41 3.83 -12.69
C TYR A 25 -23.51 3.89 -11.15
N LYS A 26 -22.42 3.52 -10.46
CA LYS A 26 -22.33 3.56 -9.00
C LYS A 26 -22.47 4.96 -8.41
N ASP A 27 -21.80 5.95 -9.02
CA ASP A 27 -21.93 7.35 -8.60
C ASP A 27 -23.39 7.83 -8.69
N LYS A 28 -24.13 7.41 -9.73
CA LYS A 28 -25.55 7.76 -9.91
C LYS A 28 -26.50 7.15 -8.89
N ILE A 29 -26.14 6.02 -8.29
CA ILE A 29 -26.92 5.41 -7.19
C ILE A 29 -26.39 5.83 -5.80
N GLY A 30 -25.48 6.81 -5.73
CA GLY A 30 -24.98 7.38 -4.48
C GLY A 30 -23.75 6.67 -3.90
N GLU A 31 -23.12 5.77 -4.65
CA GLU A 31 -21.94 5.02 -4.23
C GLU A 31 -20.68 5.52 -4.94
N LYS A 32 -19.74 6.09 -4.17
CA LYS A 32 -18.46 6.55 -4.73
C LYS A 32 -17.51 5.38 -4.96
N VAL A 33 -17.31 5.06 -6.24
CA VAL A 33 -16.39 4.01 -6.70
C VAL A 33 -15.42 4.60 -7.70
N GLU A 34 -14.12 4.36 -7.52
CA GLU A 34 -13.06 4.91 -8.36
C GLU A 34 -12.54 3.84 -9.34
N PRO A 35 -12.53 4.09 -10.66
CA PRO A 35 -12.06 3.13 -11.64
C PRO A 35 -10.52 3.05 -11.63
N ARG A 36 -10.01 1.84 -11.82
CA ARG A 36 -8.58 1.49 -11.83
C ARG A 36 -8.30 0.45 -12.90
N VAL A 37 -7.04 0.41 -13.35
CA VAL A 37 -6.50 -0.66 -14.20
C VAL A 37 -5.38 -1.39 -13.46
N LEU A 38 -5.15 -2.65 -13.81
CA LEU A 38 -4.17 -3.52 -13.14
C LEU A 38 -2.86 -3.71 -13.92
N GLY A 39 -2.78 -3.15 -15.12
CA GLY A 39 -1.63 -3.24 -16.01
C GLY A 39 -1.66 -2.13 -17.06
N ASP A 40 -0.76 -2.22 -18.02
CA ASP A 40 -0.71 -1.30 -19.15
C ASP A 40 -1.96 -1.47 -20.03
N ILE A 41 -2.56 -0.34 -20.39
CA ILE A 41 -3.77 -0.32 -21.23
C ILE A 41 -3.37 -0.74 -22.65
N ARG A 42 -4.17 -1.61 -23.28
CA ARG A 42 -3.93 -2.01 -24.67
C ARG A 42 -4.22 -0.84 -25.61
N ARG A 43 -3.51 -0.79 -26.75
CA ARG A 43 -3.68 0.24 -27.80
C ARG A 43 -5.14 0.43 -28.24
N GLU A 44 -5.90 -0.66 -28.32
CA GLU A 44 -7.32 -0.61 -28.65
C GLU A 44 -8.12 0.20 -27.62
N ALA A 45 -7.93 -0.09 -26.33
CA ALA A 45 -8.57 0.62 -25.24
C ALA A 45 -8.08 2.07 -25.14
N ASP A 46 -6.79 2.33 -25.36
CA ASP A 46 -6.23 3.69 -25.44
C ASP A 46 -6.89 4.50 -26.56
N PHE A 47 -7.06 3.92 -27.75
CA PHE A 47 -7.79 4.55 -28.85
C PHE A 47 -9.20 4.94 -28.44
N VAL A 48 -9.93 4.06 -27.74
CA VAL A 48 -11.29 4.35 -27.25
C VAL A 48 -11.27 5.54 -26.28
N LEU A 49 -10.33 5.55 -25.33
CA LEU A 49 -10.20 6.63 -24.36
C LEU A 49 -9.91 7.97 -25.06
N ASP A 50 -9.02 7.99 -26.04
CA ASP A 50 -8.67 9.18 -26.81
C ASP A 50 -9.84 9.65 -27.69
N TYR A 51 -10.48 8.72 -28.42
CA TYR A 51 -11.59 9.03 -29.34
C TYR A 51 -12.77 9.69 -28.62
N PHE A 52 -13.09 9.25 -27.39
CA PHE A 52 -14.16 9.83 -26.57
C PHE A 52 -13.67 10.88 -25.56
N ASN A 53 -12.38 11.21 -25.56
CA ASN A 53 -11.75 12.15 -24.63
C ASN A 53 -12.05 11.80 -23.15
N ILE A 54 -11.76 10.56 -22.78
CA ILE A 54 -11.96 9.97 -21.46
C ILE A 54 -10.60 9.86 -20.78
N THR A 55 -10.53 10.32 -19.53
CA THR A 55 -9.31 10.18 -18.73
C THR A 55 -9.07 8.72 -18.38
N ALA A 56 -7.89 8.19 -18.74
CA ALA A 56 -7.46 6.85 -18.39
C ALA A 56 -7.52 6.61 -16.87
N PRO A 57 -8.07 5.46 -16.42
CA PRO A 57 -8.01 5.09 -15.01
C PRO A 57 -6.57 4.94 -14.53
N LYS A 58 -6.31 5.27 -13.25
CA LYS A 58 -4.96 5.13 -12.70
C LYS A 58 -4.61 3.65 -12.48
N LEU A 59 -3.33 3.33 -12.58
CA LEU A 59 -2.79 2.02 -12.24
C LEU A 59 -3.00 1.71 -10.75
N LEU A 60 -3.44 0.49 -10.46
CA LEU A 60 -3.51 -0.10 -9.12
C LEU A 60 -2.57 -1.29 -9.07
N THR A 61 -1.46 -1.15 -8.35
CA THR A 61 -0.40 -2.17 -8.26
C THR A 61 -0.83 -3.40 -7.48
N ASP A 62 -1.52 -3.17 -6.36
CA ASP A 62 -1.97 -4.20 -5.44
C ASP A 62 -3.08 -3.68 -4.53
N VAL A 63 -3.78 -4.63 -3.90
CA VAL A 63 -4.80 -4.38 -2.88
C VAL A 63 -4.40 -5.01 -1.55
N LYS A 64 -3.09 -5.25 -1.35
CA LYS A 64 -2.55 -5.78 -0.08
C LYS A 64 -2.84 -4.81 1.05
N VAL A 65 -3.02 -5.38 2.23
CA VAL A 65 -3.24 -4.61 3.45
C VAL A 65 -1.93 -4.00 3.90
N GLN A 66 -1.95 -2.70 4.17
CA GLN A 66 -0.82 -1.96 4.72
C GLN A 66 -1.05 -1.57 6.18
N ALA A 67 0.00 -1.14 6.87
CA ALA A 67 -0.08 -0.69 8.26
C ALA A 67 -1.07 0.48 8.42
N SER A 68 -1.20 1.34 7.40
CA SER A 68 -2.18 2.43 7.34
C SER A 68 -3.64 1.96 7.39
N ASP A 69 -3.90 0.72 6.98
CA ASP A 69 -5.25 0.14 6.95
C ASP A 69 -5.63 -0.53 8.29
N LEU A 70 -4.69 -0.57 9.25
CA LEU A 70 -4.90 -1.15 10.57
C LEU A 70 -5.51 -0.14 11.54
N HIS A 71 -6.40 -0.61 12.41
CA HIS A 71 -6.91 0.18 13.53
C HIS A 71 -5.89 0.17 14.68
N TYR A 72 -4.86 1.02 14.56
CA TYR A 72 -3.80 1.17 15.57
C TYR A 72 -4.14 2.17 16.67
N ASP A 73 -3.46 2.07 17.82
CA ASP A 73 -3.72 2.94 18.97
C ASP A 73 -2.99 4.29 18.78
N LYS A 74 -3.72 5.41 18.90
CA LYS A 74 -3.15 6.77 18.83
C LYS A 74 -2.87 7.29 20.23
N ILE A 75 -1.67 7.02 20.72
CA ILE A 75 -1.26 7.37 22.08
C ILE A 75 -0.32 8.57 22.02
N ILE A 76 -0.45 9.49 22.97
CA ILE A 76 0.43 10.66 23.04
C ILE A 76 1.87 10.18 23.34
N PRO A 77 2.86 10.52 22.50
CA PRO A 77 4.24 10.14 22.75
C PRO A 77 4.84 10.97 23.90
N LEU A 78 5.97 10.50 24.42
CA LEU A 78 6.75 11.22 25.43
C LEU A 78 7.83 12.07 24.78
N THR A 79 8.41 12.98 25.54
CA THR A 79 9.63 13.72 25.15
C THR A 79 10.77 13.36 26.09
N VAL A 80 12.00 13.73 25.74
CA VAL A 80 13.16 13.54 26.64
C VAL A 80 12.99 14.22 27.99
N ASN A 81 12.15 15.25 28.08
CA ASN A 81 11.89 15.99 29.30
C ASN A 81 10.75 15.39 30.15
N SER A 82 10.06 14.37 29.65
CA SER A 82 9.04 13.65 30.41
C SER A 82 9.67 12.93 31.60
N SER A 83 8.95 12.90 32.72
CA SER A 83 9.43 12.23 33.94
C SER A 83 9.12 10.74 33.96
N VAL A 84 9.85 9.99 34.79
CA VAL A 84 9.57 8.57 35.09
C VAL A 84 8.13 8.39 35.61
N TYR A 85 7.65 9.30 36.46
CA TYR A 85 6.29 9.26 36.99
C TYR A 85 5.22 9.46 35.92
N GLU A 86 5.33 10.51 35.10
CA GLU A 86 4.39 10.78 34.00
C GLU A 86 4.31 9.59 33.05
N THR A 87 5.47 9.03 32.73
CA THR A 87 5.59 7.84 31.89
C THR A 87 4.81 6.68 32.48
N TYR A 88 4.99 6.38 33.77
CA TYR A 88 4.24 5.33 34.46
C TYR A 88 2.72 5.60 34.45
N MET A 89 2.30 6.83 34.76
CA MET A 89 0.89 7.21 34.78
C MET A 89 0.22 7.06 33.40
N ILE A 90 0.91 7.44 32.32
CA ILE A 90 0.40 7.25 30.96
C ILE A 90 0.30 5.76 30.63
N MET A 91 1.32 4.97 30.98
CA MET A 91 1.31 3.52 30.77
C MET A 91 0.14 2.84 31.50
N GLU A 92 -0.12 3.23 32.75
CA GLU A 92 -1.22 2.69 33.55
C GLU A 92 -2.59 3.09 32.96
N LYS A 93 -2.78 4.38 32.66
CA LYS A 93 -4.02 4.93 32.11
C LYS A 93 -4.39 4.28 30.78
N GLU A 94 -3.43 4.18 29.87
CA GLU A 94 -3.63 3.62 28.53
C GLU A 94 -3.52 2.09 28.50
N LYS A 95 -3.18 1.45 29.64
CA LYS A 95 -2.98 -0.01 29.78
C LYS A 95 -1.95 -0.58 28.80
N ILE A 96 -0.82 0.11 28.67
CA ILE A 96 0.30 -0.26 27.79
C ILE A 96 1.59 -0.44 28.61
N HIS A 97 2.61 -1.08 28.00
CA HIS A 97 3.87 -1.40 28.70
C HIS A 97 5.12 -0.76 28.10
N SER A 98 4.96 -0.06 26.98
CA SER A 98 6.02 0.67 26.31
C SER A 98 5.45 1.92 25.66
N LEU A 99 6.23 3.00 25.70
CA LEU A 99 5.88 4.30 25.15
C LEU A 99 7.00 4.82 24.24
N PRO A 100 6.65 5.37 23.07
CA PRO A 100 7.59 6.01 22.17
C PRO A 100 7.99 7.38 22.72
N ILE A 101 9.22 7.78 22.41
CA ILE A 101 9.77 9.09 22.75
C ILE A 101 10.11 9.80 21.45
N VAL A 102 9.66 11.03 21.32
CA VAL A 102 9.85 11.86 20.13
C VAL A 102 10.65 13.12 20.43
N ASP A 103 11.24 13.70 19.39
CA ASP A 103 11.77 15.06 19.41
C ASP A 103 10.67 16.11 19.15
N ASP A 104 11.06 17.38 19.06
CA ASP A 104 10.15 18.51 18.83
C ASP A 104 9.48 18.47 17.43
N ASP A 105 10.07 17.73 16.47
CA ASP A 105 9.53 17.50 15.12
C ASP A 105 8.62 16.26 15.04
N PHE A 106 8.30 15.64 16.18
CA PHE A 106 7.56 14.38 16.31
C PHE A 106 8.29 13.15 15.73
N LYS A 107 9.60 13.23 15.46
CA LYS A 107 10.36 12.06 15.00
C LYS A 107 10.64 11.12 16.15
N LEU A 108 10.53 9.82 15.89
CA LEU A 108 10.82 8.79 16.86
C LEU A 108 12.33 8.75 17.19
N ILE A 109 12.70 9.05 18.44
CA ILE A 109 14.10 9.06 18.92
C ILE A 109 14.38 8.02 20.00
N GLY A 110 13.35 7.42 20.59
CA GLY A 110 13.51 6.50 21.70
C GLY A 110 12.26 5.69 22.01
N ILE A 111 12.44 4.68 22.87
CA ILE A 111 11.34 3.95 23.49
C ILE A 111 11.69 3.64 24.95
N VAL A 112 10.70 3.70 25.82
CA VAL A 112 10.81 3.33 27.24
C VAL A 112 9.79 2.25 27.56
N SER A 113 10.19 1.25 28.36
CA SER A 113 9.29 0.19 28.82
C SER A 113 9.15 0.18 30.35
N MET A 114 8.12 -0.49 30.85
CA MET A 114 7.95 -0.76 32.28
C MET A 114 9.17 -1.45 32.91
N LYS A 115 9.91 -2.27 32.15
CA LYS A 115 11.14 -2.91 32.63
C LYS A 115 12.26 -1.88 32.84
N ASP A 116 12.35 -0.89 31.97
CA ASP A 116 13.38 0.15 32.05
C ASP A 116 13.09 1.09 33.24
N ILE A 117 11.81 1.44 33.45
CA ILE A 117 11.35 2.17 34.65
C ILE A 117 11.67 1.39 35.93
N ALA A 118 11.29 0.11 36.00
CA ALA A 118 11.56 -0.73 37.17
C ALA A 118 13.06 -0.86 37.44
N GLY A 119 13.87 -1.01 36.38
CA GLY A 119 15.32 -1.04 36.49
C GLY A 119 15.89 0.24 37.08
N ALA A 120 15.40 1.41 36.63
CA ALA A 120 15.82 2.71 37.14
C ALA A 120 15.49 2.91 38.62
N LEU A 121 14.31 2.46 39.06
CA LEU A 121 13.88 2.59 40.46
C LEU A 121 14.58 1.58 41.40
N ILE A 122 15.10 0.47 40.86
CA ILE A 122 15.78 -0.57 41.66
C ILE A 122 17.30 -0.32 41.72
N HIS A 123 17.93 0.01 40.59
CA HIS A 123 19.38 0.21 40.48
C HIS A 123 19.76 1.64 40.85
N ILE A 124 19.74 1.94 42.15
CA ILE A 124 20.17 3.23 42.71
C ILE A 124 21.71 3.30 42.65
N ASN A 125 22.27 3.72 41.52
CA ASN A 125 23.72 3.84 41.34
C ASN A 125 24.26 5.25 41.64
N SER A 126 23.39 6.27 41.73
CA SER A 126 23.80 7.64 42.02
C SER A 126 22.70 8.43 42.73
N ASN A 127 23.07 9.26 43.71
CA ASN A 127 22.18 10.28 44.29
C ASN A 127 22.04 11.52 43.38
N CYS A 128 22.38 11.42 42.09
CA CYS A 128 22.23 12.52 41.15
C CYS A 128 20.76 12.64 40.73
N VAL A 129 20.26 13.86 40.67
CA VAL A 129 18.93 14.21 40.17
C VAL A 129 19.10 14.83 38.79
N ASP A 130 18.24 14.45 37.85
CA ASP A 130 18.12 15.11 36.54
C ASP A 130 16.64 15.32 36.21
N THR A 131 16.09 16.46 36.63
CA THR A 131 14.65 16.75 36.49
C THR A 131 14.42 18.19 36.02
N ASN A 132 13.16 18.59 35.94
CA ASN A 132 12.75 19.98 35.83
C ASN A 132 11.69 20.29 36.89
N LEU A 133 11.49 21.58 37.17
CA LEU A 133 10.58 22.01 38.25
C LEU A 133 9.14 21.52 38.03
N LYS A 134 8.65 21.51 36.78
CA LYS A 134 7.32 20.99 36.42
C LYS A 134 7.16 19.51 36.76
N SER A 135 8.13 18.67 36.40
CA SER A 135 8.15 17.24 36.72
C SER A 135 8.20 17.01 38.22
N PHE A 136 9.02 17.78 38.95
CA PHE A 136 9.04 17.74 40.42
C PHE A 136 7.65 18.05 41.00
N VAL A 137 7.05 19.17 40.59
CA VAL A 137 5.72 19.58 41.06
C VAL A 137 4.67 18.51 40.74
N ASN A 138 4.73 17.87 39.57
CA ASN A 138 3.79 16.83 39.17
C ASN A 138 3.87 15.58 40.08
N VAL A 139 5.09 15.11 40.41
CA VAL A 139 5.30 13.96 41.31
C VAL A 139 4.82 14.21 42.74
N PHE A 140 4.94 15.45 43.18
CA PHE A 140 4.66 15.89 44.54
C PHE A 140 3.33 16.64 44.70
N SER A 141 2.51 16.72 43.65
CA SER A 141 1.26 17.50 43.64
C SER A 141 0.29 17.13 44.76
N ASN A 142 0.31 15.87 45.21
CA ASN A 142 -0.57 15.33 46.24
C ASN A 142 -0.06 15.54 47.68
N HIS A 143 1.05 16.26 47.88
CA HIS A 143 1.74 16.40 49.18
C HIS A 143 1.82 17.84 49.69
N ASN A 144 0.80 18.65 49.38
CA ASN A 144 0.71 20.07 49.75
C ASN A 144 2.02 20.83 49.52
N LEU A 145 2.38 21.02 48.25
CA LEU A 145 3.59 21.69 47.83
C LEU A 145 3.37 23.20 47.74
N ARG A 146 4.32 24.00 48.24
CA ARG A 146 4.36 25.47 48.10
C ARG A 146 5.66 25.91 47.45
N ILE A 147 5.56 26.57 46.29
CA ILE A 147 6.70 27.21 45.62
C ILE A 147 6.96 28.53 46.34
N ILE A 148 8.16 28.68 46.92
CA ILE A 148 8.57 29.88 47.64
C ILE A 148 9.32 30.84 46.71
N CYS A 149 10.20 30.29 45.87
CA CYS A 149 10.98 31.05 44.90
C CYS A 149 11.22 30.19 43.66
N ALA A 150 10.75 30.62 42.49
CA ALA A 150 11.05 30.00 41.21
C ALA A 150 10.64 30.93 40.07
N ASP A 151 11.53 31.12 39.10
CA ASP A 151 11.30 32.05 37.99
C ASP A 151 10.69 31.38 36.75
N ASN A 152 10.88 30.06 36.59
CA ASN A 152 10.37 29.29 35.45
C ASN A 152 10.08 27.83 35.81
N TYR A 153 8.90 27.32 35.44
CA TYR A 153 8.52 25.91 35.66
C TYR A 153 9.30 24.90 34.81
N ASP A 154 9.82 25.31 33.65
CA ASP A 154 10.63 24.44 32.79
C ASP A 154 12.13 24.49 33.13
N MET A 155 12.50 25.16 34.24
CA MET A 155 13.90 25.20 34.68
C MET A 155 14.43 23.80 34.96
N LYS A 156 15.64 23.53 34.48
CA LYS A 156 16.31 22.24 34.68
C LYS A 156 16.97 22.20 36.05
N ILE A 157 16.76 21.12 36.79
CA ILE A 157 17.32 20.86 38.11
C ILE A 157 18.23 19.65 37.98
N GLN A 158 19.54 19.89 38.09
CA GLN A 158 20.56 18.84 38.05
C GLN A 158 21.52 18.99 39.22
N GLY A 159 21.91 17.88 39.84
CA GLY A 159 22.89 17.90 40.92
C GLY A 159 22.83 16.71 41.85
N LEU A 160 23.80 16.62 42.75
CA LEU A 160 23.81 15.60 43.79
C LEU A 160 22.77 15.93 44.87
N LEU A 161 21.84 15.02 45.12
CA LEU A 161 20.86 15.10 46.20
C LEU A 161 21.52 14.83 47.54
N LYS A 162 21.34 15.78 48.47
CA LYS A 162 21.91 15.70 49.82
C LYS A 162 20.92 16.16 50.87
N VAL A 163 20.88 15.46 52.00
CA VAL A 163 20.18 15.93 53.20
C VAL A 163 21.20 16.66 54.06
N PHE A 164 20.98 17.96 54.30
CA PHE A 164 21.89 18.72 55.13
C PHE A 164 21.75 18.31 56.61
N ASN A 165 22.86 17.90 57.22
CA ASN A 165 22.92 17.57 58.64
C ASN A 165 24.25 18.06 59.25
N PRO A 166 24.24 19.13 60.04
CA PRO A 166 25.45 19.72 60.63
C PRO A 166 26.11 18.81 61.67
N ASN A 167 25.39 17.83 62.22
CA ASN A 167 25.93 16.89 63.21
C ASN A 167 26.70 15.72 62.59
N VAL A 168 26.70 15.58 61.26
CA VAL A 168 27.39 14.51 60.54
C VAL A 168 28.44 15.15 59.62
N PRO A 169 29.76 14.88 59.77
CA PRO A 169 30.81 15.59 59.05
C PRO A 169 30.63 15.63 57.53
N ASN A 170 30.21 14.50 56.94
CA ASN A 170 29.99 14.39 55.49
C ASN A 170 28.72 15.14 55.03
N ASP A 171 27.71 15.29 55.89
CA ASP A 171 26.44 15.94 55.57
C ASP A 171 26.42 17.43 55.97
N ALA A 172 27.43 17.87 56.73
CA ALA A 172 27.59 19.24 57.22
C ALA A 172 28.21 20.19 56.17
N THR A 173 28.66 19.65 55.04
CA THR A 173 29.24 20.38 53.90
C THR A 173 28.33 20.24 52.68
N PHE A 174 28.36 21.19 51.76
CA PHE A 174 27.68 21.11 50.46
C PHE A 174 28.45 21.93 49.43
N LYS A 175 28.15 21.73 48.14
CA LYS A 175 28.87 22.35 47.02
C LYS A 175 27.92 23.09 46.09
N GLU A 176 28.51 23.91 45.23
CA GLU A 176 27.80 24.60 44.15
C GLU A 176 27.08 23.58 43.25
N GLY A 177 25.84 23.89 42.88
CA GLY A 177 25.02 23.03 42.02
C GLY A 177 24.43 21.76 42.68
N GLU A 178 24.55 21.57 43.99
CA GLU A 178 23.90 20.44 44.69
C GLU A 178 22.40 20.70 44.94
N VAL A 179 21.62 19.62 45.07
CA VAL A 179 20.19 19.65 45.44
C VAL A 179 20.08 19.35 46.92
N ILE A 180 19.59 20.30 47.72
CA ILE A 180 19.61 20.20 49.18
C ILE A 180 18.20 19.98 49.74
N ILE A 181 18.04 18.95 50.57
CA ILE A 181 16.90 18.77 51.46
C ILE A 181 17.27 19.33 52.84
N LEU A 182 16.52 20.34 53.29
CA LEU A 182 16.76 21.05 54.53
C LEU A 182 15.62 20.85 55.52
N LYS A 183 15.97 20.48 56.75
CA LYS A 183 15.05 20.36 57.88
C LYS A 183 14.96 21.69 58.63
N GLU A 184 13.78 21.99 59.16
CA GLU A 184 13.47 23.24 59.88
C GLU A 184 14.54 23.61 60.93
N TYR A 185 14.91 22.66 61.77
CA TYR A 185 15.83 22.88 62.89
C TYR A 185 17.31 23.04 62.48
N HIS A 186 17.66 22.83 61.21
CA HIS A 186 19.03 23.02 60.69
C HIS A 186 19.17 24.28 59.80
N LYS A 187 18.10 25.06 59.62
CA LYS A 187 18.11 26.24 58.75
C LYS A 187 19.19 27.25 59.11
N LYS A 188 19.30 27.57 60.39
CA LYS A 188 20.23 28.61 60.88
C LYS A 188 21.68 28.28 60.50
N GLU A 189 22.07 27.02 60.68
CA GLU A 189 23.40 26.52 60.36
C GLU A 189 23.62 26.42 58.85
N PHE A 190 22.62 25.96 58.09
CA PHE A 190 22.69 25.93 56.62
C PHE A 190 22.90 27.31 56.02
N PHE A 191 22.05 28.27 56.37
CA PHE A 191 22.11 29.63 55.83
C PHE A 191 23.36 30.39 56.29
N SER A 192 23.95 30.05 57.45
CA SER A 192 25.26 30.61 57.83
C SER A 192 26.40 30.19 56.92
N LYS A 193 26.28 29.04 56.25
CA LYS A 193 27.30 28.46 55.36
C LYS A 193 27.01 28.66 53.86
N LEU A 194 25.81 29.15 53.51
CA LEU A 194 25.41 29.38 52.13
C LEU A 194 26.10 30.63 51.57
N GLU A 195 27.14 30.42 50.78
CA GLU A 195 27.96 31.47 50.16
C GLU A 195 28.03 31.40 48.61
N PHE A 196 27.44 30.36 48.01
CA PHE A 196 27.48 30.04 46.58
C PHE A 196 26.11 29.47 46.12
N PRO A 197 25.80 29.47 44.81
CA PRO A 197 24.52 28.99 44.31
C PRO A 197 24.39 27.47 44.35
N ILE A 198 23.33 26.97 44.97
CA ILE A 198 22.91 25.57 44.88
C ILE A 198 21.84 25.42 43.79
N SER A 199 21.66 24.22 43.24
CA SER A 199 20.74 24.04 42.11
C SER A 199 19.27 24.05 42.52
N PHE A 200 18.95 23.55 43.72
CA PHE A 200 17.58 23.50 44.21
C PHE A 200 17.51 23.25 45.72
N LEU A 201 16.64 23.97 46.43
CA LEU A 201 16.41 23.82 47.87
C LEU A 201 15.01 23.30 48.17
N ILE A 202 14.94 22.18 48.90
CA ILE A 202 13.70 21.54 49.33
C ILE A 202 13.58 21.68 50.84
N LEU A 203 12.60 22.43 51.32
CA LEU A 203 12.30 22.57 52.74
C LEU A 203 11.27 21.52 53.16
N THR A 204 11.58 20.76 54.21
CA THR A 204 10.68 19.72 54.75
C THR A 204 9.71 20.30 55.78
N GLN A 205 8.51 19.73 55.89
CA GLN A 205 7.53 20.00 56.96
C GLN A 205 7.04 21.45 57.01
N PHE A 206 6.76 22.05 55.85
CA PHE A 206 6.14 23.37 55.76
C PHE A 206 6.91 24.53 56.42
N SER A 207 8.23 24.45 56.35
CA SER A 207 9.12 25.53 56.77
C SER A 207 8.89 26.84 55.99
N GLU A 208 8.82 27.97 56.70
CA GLU A 208 8.82 29.30 56.10
C GLU A 208 10.21 29.94 56.17
N LEU A 209 10.57 30.77 55.19
CA LEU A 209 11.82 31.52 55.18
C LEU A 209 11.64 32.92 55.79
N SER A 210 12.57 33.31 56.66
CA SER A 210 12.68 34.68 57.17
C SER A 210 13.17 35.65 56.09
N LYS A 211 13.04 36.96 56.33
CA LYS A 211 13.46 37.99 55.36
C LYS A 211 14.95 37.88 54.98
N GLU A 212 15.82 37.65 55.96
CA GLU A 212 17.27 37.50 55.73
C GLU A 212 17.59 36.25 54.89
N GLU A 213 16.88 35.13 55.14
CA GLU A 213 17.03 33.89 54.37
C GLU A 213 16.55 34.08 52.92
N MET A 214 15.41 34.77 52.73
CA MET A 214 14.88 35.10 51.40
C MET A 214 15.81 36.00 50.59
N GLU A 215 16.49 36.96 51.22
CA GLU A 215 17.48 37.80 50.52
C GLU A 215 18.66 36.97 50.00
N LYS A 216 19.14 36.00 50.77
CA LYS A 216 20.18 35.07 50.31
C LYS A 216 19.70 34.19 49.14
N ILE A 217 18.50 33.64 49.23
CA ILE A 217 17.91 32.83 48.15
C ILE A 217 17.83 33.63 46.85
N LYS A 218 17.34 34.87 46.90
CA LYS A 218 17.25 35.74 45.72
C LYS A 218 18.62 36.17 45.19
N LYS A 219 19.59 36.43 46.08
CA LYS A 219 20.95 36.80 45.69
C LYS A 219 21.63 35.72 44.82
N TYR A 220 21.37 34.45 45.11
CA TYR A 220 21.96 33.31 44.42
C TYR A 220 21.02 32.65 43.41
N ASP A 221 19.85 33.23 43.16
CA ASP A 221 18.82 32.71 42.26
C ASP A 221 18.47 31.23 42.50
N ILE A 222 18.28 30.87 43.77
CA ILE A 222 18.03 29.48 44.17
C ILE A 222 16.53 29.20 44.09
N PRO A 223 16.08 28.21 43.31
CA PRO A 223 14.71 27.76 43.37
C PRO A 223 14.44 27.04 44.70
N VAL A 224 13.35 27.42 45.37
CA VAL A 224 12.95 26.90 46.68
C VAL A 224 11.52 26.41 46.67
N ILE A 225 11.34 25.18 47.11
CA ILE A 225 10.03 24.61 47.40
C ILE A 225 9.97 24.17 48.85
N SER A 226 8.81 24.40 49.46
CA SER A 226 8.42 23.79 50.73
C SER A 226 7.42 22.66 50.48
N ILE A 227 7.62 21.52 51.16
CA ILE A 227 6.75 20.35 51.05
C ILE A 227 6.52 19.68 52.39
N ASP A 228 5.31 19.18 52.62
CA ASP A 228 4.93 18.47 53.85
C ASP A 228 5.33 16.99 53.82
N LEU A 229 6.63 16.72 53.67
CA LEU A 229 7.16 15.38 53.66
C LEU A 229 8.46 15.29 54.44
N ASN A 230 8.70 14.11 55.02
CA ASN A 230 9.98 13.80 55.64
C ASN A 230 11.06 13.51 54.58
N SER A 231 12.33 13.67 54.95
CA SER A 231 13.46 13.47 54.03
C SER A 231 13.48 12.09 53.36
N PRO A 232 13.22 10.95 54.06
CA PRO A 232 13.15 9.64 53.42
C PRO A 232 12.09 9.52 52.31
N MET A 233 10.90 10.09 52.50
CA MET A 233 9.84 10.08 51.50
C MET A 233 10.18 10.94 50.29
N ILE A 234 10.80 12.11 50.52
CA ILE A 234 11.28 12.97 49.43
C ILE A 234 12.31 12.20 48.61
N ILE A 235 13.35 11.65 49.23
CA ILE A 235 14.41 10.88 48.55
C ILE A 235 13.80 9.74 47.70
N LYS A 236 12.86 8.97 48.28
CA LYS A 236 12.20 7.87 47.56
C LYS A 236 11.43 8.35 46.33
N LYS A 237 10.80 9.52 46.40
CA LYS A 237 10.01 10.09 45.29
C LYS A 237 10.85 10.89 44.29
N MET A 238 12.02 11.40 44.68
CA MET A 238 12.90 12.17 43.80
C MET A 238 13.24 11.42 42.52
N GLN A 239 13.50 10.11 42.61
CA GLN A 239 13.81 9.28 41.43
C GLN A 239 12.65 9.19 40.42
N GLN A 240 11.42 9.43 40.87
CA GLN A 240 10.25 9.46 39.99
C GLN A 240 10.18 10.76 39.16
N THR A 241 10.93 11.79 39.59
CA THR A 241 11.02 13.09 38.90
C THR A 241 12.04 13.06 37.75
N ASP A 242 12.95 12.09 37.74
CA ASP A 242 14.04 12.05 36.78
C ASP A 242 13.53 11.98 35.33
N SER A 243 14.27 12.62 34.44
CA SER A 243 14.04 12.59 33.00
C SER A 243 14.21 11.18 32.46
N ILE A 244 13.27 10.78 31.58
CA ILE A 244 13.36 9.48 30.90
C ILE A 244 14.53 9.37 29.92
N ALA A 245 15.21 10.47 29.59
CA ALA A 245 16.35 10.48 28.67
C ALA A 245 17.49 9.56 29.12
N SER A 246 17.61 9.34 30.44
CA SER A 246 18.61 8.48 31.07
C SER A 246 18.29 6.98 30.98
N ILE A 247 17.01 6.62 30.86
CA ILE A 247 16.52 5.23 30.89
C ILE A 247 16.00 4.74 29.54
N MET A 248 15.80 5.65 28.59
CA MET A 248 15.29 5.31 27.27
C MET A 248 16.28 4.51 26.44
N LYS A 249 15.75 3.63 25.59
CA LYS A 249 16.54 2.94 24.56
C LYS A 249 16.54 3.76 23.28
N LYS A 250 17.73 4.04 22.76
CA LYS A 250 17.96 4.81 21.53
C LYS A 250 18.32 3.91 20.35
N ASP A 251 18.99 2.80 20.61
CA ASP A 251 19.47 1.90 19.57
C ASP A 251 18.50 0.75 19.29
N LYS A 252 18.44 0.33 18.02
CA LYS A 252 17.69 -0.85 17.55
C LYS A 252 16.20 -0.83 17.93
N ILE A 253 15.56 0.34 17.82
CA ILE A 253 14.11 0.47 18.02
C ILE A 253 13.40 -0.27 16.89
N SER A 254 12.61 -1.28 17.24
CA SER A 254 11.73 -1.95 16.27
C SER A 254 10.46 -1.15 16.09
N TYR A 255 10.27 -0.59 14.90
CA TYR A 255 9.09 0.17 14.49
C TYR A 255 8.62 -0.28 13.10
N PHE A 256 7.41 0.12 12.72
CA PHE A 256 6.84 -0.08 11.40
C PHE A 256 6.54 1.26 10.73
N VAL A 257 6.49 1.26 9.40
CA VAL A 257 6.10 2.42 8.59
C VAL A 257 4.67 2.22 8.08
N LEU A 258 3.92 3.30 7.88
CA LEU A 258 2.54 3.25 7.37
C LEU A 258 2.35 2.43 6.08
N LYS A 259 3.39 2.35 5.24
CA LYS A 259 3.37 1.63 3.96
C LYS A 259 3.74 0.14 4.09
N ASP A 260 4.20 -0.31 5.25
CA ASP A 260 4.58 -1.71 5.45
C ASP A 260 3.39 -2.64 5.27
N TYR A 261 3.60 -3.78 4.61
CA TYR A 261 2.54 -4.75 4.40
C TYR A 261 2.25 -5.56 5.65
N LEU A 262 0.98 -5.97 5.82
CA LEU A 262 0.54 -6.74 6.97
C LEU A 262 1.33 -8.05 7.17
N ASN A 263 1.71 -8.73 6.09
CA ASN A 263 2.46 -9.99 6.18
C ASN A 263 3.89 -9.76 6.70
N ASP A 264 4.55 -8.70 6.25
CA ASP A 264 5.88 -8.32 6.73
C ASP A 264 5.84 -7.92 8.21
N ILE A 265 4.80 -7.19 8.61
CA ILE A 265 4.54 -6.83 10.01
C ILE A 265 4.35 -8.10 10.85
N LYS A 266 3.51 -9.05 10.40
CA LYS A 266 3.27 -10.33 11.09
C LYS A 266 4.58 -11.11 11.26
N GLU A 267 5.39 -11.25 10.22
CA GLU A 267 6.67 -11.95 10.29
C GLU A 267 7.65 -11.28 11.26
N SER A 268 7.75 -9.95 11.21
CA SER A 268 8.60 -9.18 12.13
C SER A 268 8.16 -9.33 13.58
N MET A 269 6.84 -9.33 13.84
CA MET A 269 6.25 -9.55 15.17
C MET A 269 6.38 -10.98 15.68
N LEU A 270 6.60 -11.97 14.81
CA LEU A 270 6.91 -13.35 15.20
C LEU A 270 8.38 -13.52 15.60
N LYS A 271 9.28 -12.77 14.96
CA LYS A 271 10.72 -12.78 15.25
C LYS A 271 11.08 -12.02 16.53
N THR A 272 10.15 -11.22 17.05
CA THR A 272 10.37 -10.33 18.21
C THR A 272 9.34 -10.57 19.30
N ASN A 273 9.70 -10.27 20.56
CA ASN A 273 8.84 -10.47 21.73
C ASN A 273 8.25 -9.17 22.30
N PHE A 274 8.18 -8.11 21.49
CA PHE A 274 7.62 -6.84 21.93
C PHE A 274 6.08 -6.87 21.91
N ARG A 275 5.46 -6.19 22.90
CA ARG A 275 4.00 -6.09 22.99
C ARG A 275 3.44 -5.05 22.04
N ASN A 276 4.12 -3.90 21.94
CA ASN A 276 3.74 -2.77 21.11
C ASN A 276 4.95 -2.30 20.30
N TYR A 277 4.69 -1.81 19.10
CA TYR A 277 5.66 -1.30 18.15
C TYR A 277 5.25 0.12 17.74
N PRO A 278 6.16 1.10 17.80
CA PRO A 278 5.93 2.40 17.18
C PRO A 278 5.57 2.26 15.69
N LEU A 279 4.63 3.06 15.25
CA LEU A 279 4.28 3.27 13.85
C LEU A 279 4.69 4.68 13.47
N VAL A 280 5.36 4.81 12.34
CA VAL A 280 5.82 6.09 11.81
C VAL A 280 5.32 6.33 10.38
N ASP A 281 5.29 7.59 9.97
CA ASP A 281 5.12 7.96 8.57
C ASP A 281 6.42 7.79 7.77
N GLU A 282 6.37 8.10 6.48
CA GLU A 282 7.51 8.04 5.56
C GLU A 282 8.66 9.02 5.90
N ASN A 283 8.41 10.01 6.76
CA ASN A 283 9.41 10.97 7.24
C ASN A 283 9.96 10.59 8.62
N GLY A 284 9.57 9.44 9.17
CA GLY A 284 9.96 8.97 10.50
C GLY A 284 9.19 9.63 11.64
N LYS A 285 8.10 10.37 11.37
CA LYS A 285 7.26 10.97 12.40
C LYS A 285 6.35 9.93 13.01
N TYR A 286 6.27 9.92 14.33
CA TYR A 286 5.43 9.01 15.08
C TYR A 286 3.94 9.28 14.83
N VAL A 287 3.17 8.22 14.55
CA VAL A 287 1.71 8.30 14.30
C VAL A 287 0.88 7.43 15.24
N GLY A 288 1.45 6.39 15.85
CA GLY A 288 0.70 5.51 16.75
C GLY A 288 1.45 4.24 17.17
N LEU A 289 0.76 3.33 17.87
CA LEU A 289 1.30 2.02 18.28
C LEU A 289 0.52 0.87 17.62
N ILE A 290 1.27 -0.09 17.08
CA ILE A 290 0.74 -1.37 16.61
C ILE A 290 1.04 -2.47 17.62
N ALA A 291 0.03 -3.29 17.91
CA ALA A 291 0.13 -4.50 18.71
C ALA A 291 -0.52 -5.67 17.97
N ARG A 292 -0.24 -6.90 18.40
CA ARG A 292 -0.81 -8.12 17.78
C ARG A 292 -2.34 -8.10 17.67
N LYS A 293 -3.03 -7.46 18.61
CA LYS A 293 -4.50 -7.27 18.59
C LYS A 293 -4.99 -6.51 17.34
N HIS A 294 -4.20 -5.60 16.79
CA HIS A 294 -4.57 -4.80 15.62
C HIS A 294 -4.53 -5.61 14.32
N LEU A 295 -3.82 -6.74 14.32
CA LEU A 295 -3.73 -7.63 13.16
C LEU A 295 -4.99 -8.50 12.98
N LEU A 296 -5.90 -8.51 13.96
CA LEU A 296 -7.14 -9.29 13.94
C LEU A 296 -8.30 -8.56 13.26
N LYS A 297 -8.38 -7.23 13.42
CA LYS A 297 -9.41 -6.37 12.82
C LYS A 297 -8.80 -5.47 11.77
N VAL A 298 -8.58 -6.07 10.61
CA VAL A 298 -7.97 -5.41 9.46
C VAL A 298 -9.02 -4.63 8.69
N GLY A 299 -8.77 -3.34 8.45
CA GLY A 299 -9.53 -2.61 7.45
C GLY A 299 -9.13 -3.13 6.07
N ARG A 300 -9.98 -3.94 5.43
CA ARG A 300 -9.68 -4.44 4.08
C ARG A 300 -10.06 -3.37 3.06
N LYS A 301 -9.23 -3.21 2.02
CA LYS A 301 -9.55 -2.37 0.86
C LYS A 301 -10.83 -2.92 0.20
N LYS A 302 -11.78 -2.03 -0.09
CA LYS A 302 -13.05 -2.39 -0.72
C LYS A 302 -12.88 -2.41 -2.23
N VAL A 303 -13.26 -3.50 -2.87
CA VAL A 303 -13.07 -3.68 -4.32
C VAL A 303 -14.31 -4.24 -5.00
N ILE A 304 -14.46 -3.91 -6.28
CA ILE A 304 -15.47 -4.44 -7.19
C ILE A 304 -14.73 -4.98 -8.40
N LEU A 305 -15.06 -6.19 -8.82
CA LEU A 305 -14.47 -6.82 -9.99
C LEU A 305 -15.44 -6.70 -11.17
N VAL A 306 -14.93 -6.26 -12.31
CA VAL A 306 -15.64 -6.33 -13.58
C VAL A 306 -14.89 -7.28 -14.51
N ASP A 307 -15.59 -7.99 -15.38
CA ASP A 307 -14.99 -8.78 -16.46
C ASP A 307 -14.06 -9.93 -16.03
N HIS A 308 -14.04 -10.26 -14.74
CA HIS A 308 -13.38 -11.45 -14.21
C HIS A 308 -13.87 -11.78 -12.80
N ASN A 309 -13.69 -13.04 -12.44
CA ASN A 309 -13.87 -13.52 -11.07
C ASN A 309 -12.69 -14.37 -10.55
N GLU A 310 -11.82 -14.90 -11.41
CA GLU A 310 -10.69 -15.72 -10.99
C GLU A 310 -9.57 -14.89 -10.31
N PHE A 311 -9.13 -15.28 -9.10
CA PHE A 311 -8.06 -14.57 -8.37
C PHE A 311 -6.76 -14.43 -9.14
N ALA A 312 -6.39 -15.43 -9.94
CA ALA A 312 -5.16 -15.42 -10.74
C ALA A 312 -5.13 -14.30 -11.79
N GLN A 313 -6.31 -13.81 -12.19
CA GLN A 313 -6.47 -12.74 -13.16
C GLN A 313 -6.66 -11.37 -12.49
N SER A 314 -6.70 -11.30 -11.16
CA SER A 314 -7.05 -10.08 -10.42
C SER A 314 -5.83 -9.35 -9.84
N ALA A 315 -6.10 -8.33 -9.02
CA ALA A 315 -5.08 -7.51 -8.37
C ALA A 315 -4.22 -8.33 -7.40
N ALA A 316 -2.94 -7.98 -7.27
CA ALA A 316 -2.08 -8.64 -6.28
C ALA A 316 -2.63 -8.42 -4.86
N GLY A 317 -2.75 -9.49 -4.07
CA GLY A 317 -3.33 -9.44 -2.73
C GLY A 317 -4.86 -9.38 -2.69
N ILE A 318 -5.56 -9.72 -3.78
CA ILE A 318 -7.03 -9.73 -3.85
C ILE A 318 -7.69 -10.54 -2.72
N GLU A 319 -7.03 -11.59 -2.24
CA GLU A 319 -7.48 -12.44 -1.13
C GLU A 319 -7.52 -11.69 0.20
N GLU A 320 -6.76 -10.61 0.33
CA GLU A 320 -6.73 -9.73 1.51
C GLU A 320 -7.75 -8.58 1.42
N ALA A 321 -8.37 -8.38 0.25
CA ALA A 321 -9.35 -7.33 0.02
C ALA A 321 -10.77 -7.76 0.45
N ASN A 322 -11.67 -6.78 0.55
CA ASN A 322 -13.10 -7.02 0.69
C ASN A 322 -13.77 -6.82 -0.68
N ILE A 323 -14.00 -7.92 -1.38
CA ILE A 323 -14.77 -7.94 -2.63
C ILE A 323 -16.21 -7.67 -2.26
N LEU A 324 -16.77 -6.57 -2.77
CA LEU A 324 -18.16 -6.20 -2.52
C LEU A 324 -19.08 -6.75 -3.61
N GLU A 325 -18.61 -6.69 -4.86
CA GLU A 325 -19.41 -7.00 -6.03
C GLU A 325 -18.56 -7.56 -7.17
N ILE A 326 -19.21 -8.35 -8.03
CA ILE A 326 -18.64 -8.90 -9.25
C ILE A 326 -19.65 -8.76 -10.38
N VAL A 327 -19.21 -8.21 -11.50
CA VAL A 327 -20.00 -8.08 -12.73
C VAL A 327 -19.20 -8.73 -13.86
N ASP A 328 -19.66 -9.87 -14.35
CA ASP A 328 -18.84 -10.70 -15.23
C ASP A 328 -19.72 -11.46 -16.24
N HIS A 329 -19.13 -11.88 -17.35
CA HIS A 329 -19.77 -12.74 -18.36
C HIS A 329 -19.03 -14.07 -18.57
N HIS A 330 -17.89 -14.26 -17.90
CA HIS A 330 -17.10 -15.48 -17.94
C HIS A 330 -17.69 -16.61 -17.09
N LYS A 331 -17.09 -17.81 -17.23
CA LYS A 331 -17.35 -18.94 -16.33
C LYS A 331 -16.98 -18.55 -14.88
N ILE A 332 -17.72 -19.10 -13.93
CA ILE A 332 -17.42 -18.90 -12.50
C ILE A 332 -16.38 -19.93 -12.05
N GLY A 333 -15.29 -19.48 -11.44
CA GLY A 333 -14.24 -20.34 -10.90
C GLY A 333 -13.16 -19.57 -10.14
N GLY A 334 -12.45 -20.25 -9.24
CA GLY A 334 -11.26 -19.67 -8.60
C GLY A 334 -11.53 -18.46 -7.70
N ILE A 335 -12.72 -18.38 -7.11
CA ILE A 335 -13.12 -17.32 -6.18
C ILE A 335 -13.81 -17.87 -4.93
N ASN A 336 -13.53 -17.21 -3.79
CA ASN A 336 -14.11 -17.53 -2.50
C ASN A 336 -14.16 -16.26 -1.62
N THR A 337 -15.35 -15.88 -1.17
CA THR A 337 -15.58 -14.70 -0.31
C THR A 337 -15.96 -15.12 1.11
N SER A 338 -15.62 -14.30 2.10
CA SER A 338 -15.98 -14.53 3.51
C SER A 338 -17.37 -14.03 3.89
N GLU A 339 -17.93 -13.13 3.09
CA GLU A 339 -19.25 -12.53 3.28
C GLU A 339 -20.07 -12.63 1.97
N PRO A 340 -21.41 -12.59 2.02
CA PRO A 340 -22.24 -12.48 0.82
C PRO A 340 -21.93 -11.21 0.04
N ILE A 341 -21.83 -11.33 -1.30
CA ILE A 341 -21.53 -10.24 -2.23
C ILE A 341 -22.62 -10.14 -3.30
N GLN A 342 -22.72 -8.99 -3.97
CA GLN A 342 -23.50 -8.91 -5.20
C GLN A 342 -22.71 -9.58 -6.33
N PHE A 343 -23.24 -10.66 -6.90
CA PHE A 343 -22.62 -11.34 -8.05
C PHE A 343 -23.60 -11.29 -9.23
N LEU A 344 -23.28 -10.48 -10.23
CA LEU A 344 -24.03 -10.37 -11.47
C LEU A 344 -23.25 -11.07 -12.58
N ASN A 345 -23.70 -12.27 -12.97
CA ASN A 345 -23.13 -13.02 -14.08
C ASN A 345 -24.19 -13.25 -15.15
N MET A 346 -23.91 -12.81 -16.38
CA MET A 346 -24.81 -13.00 -17.52
C MET A 346 -24.03 -13.62 -18.69
N PRO A 347 -24.55 -14.68 -19.33
CA PRO A 347 -23.89 -15.29 -20.49
C PRO A 347 -24.13 -14.45 -21.75
N VAL A 348 -23.51 -13.26 -21.79
CA VAL A 348 -23.54 -12.31 -22.92
C VAL A 348 -22.14 -12.12 -23.50
N GLY A 349 -22.04 -11.39 -24.61
CA GLY A 349 -20.78 -11.21 -25.33
C GLY A 349 -19.75 -10.35 -24.60
N SER A 350 -20.18 -9.41 -23.75
CA SER A 350 -19.29 -8.46 -23.05
C SER A 350 -19.87 -8.02 -21.69
N THR A 351 -19.00 -7.68 -20.74
CA THR A 351 -19.38 -7.08 -19.45
C THR A 351 -20.03 -5.70 -19.64
N CYS A 352 -19.62 -4.91 -20.64
CA CYS A 352 -20.30 -3.65 -20.98
C CYS A 352 -21.79 -3.85 -21.32
N THR A 353 -22.19 -4.98 -21.92
CA THR A 353 -23.63 -5.28 -22.13
C THR A 353 -24.37 -5.41 -20.79
N ILE A 354 -23.74 -6.03 -19.79
CA ILE A 354 -24.31 -6.17 -18.44
C ILE A 354 -24.47 -4.80 -17.79
N VAL A 355 -23.45 -3.96 -17.87
CA VAL A 355 -23.49 -2.59 -17.33
C VAL A 355 -24.56 -1.75 -18.03
N TYR A 356 -24.69 -1.86 -19.35
CA TYR A 356 -25.78 -1.22 -20.11
C TYR A 356 -27.17 -1.65 -19.62
N GLU A 357 -27.38 -2.94 -19.39
CA GLU A 357 -28.66 -3.44 -18.87
C GLU A 357 -28.99 -2.88 -17.49
N LEU A 358 -27.98 -2.59 -16.65
CA LEU A 358 -28.19 -1.89 -15.37
C LEU A 358 -28.69 -0.45 -15.54
N PHE A 359 -28.10 0.32 -16.46
CA PHE A 359 -28.60 1.66 -16.80
C PHE A 359 -30.04 1.60 -17.32
N LYS A 360 -30.32 0.66 -18.22
CA LYS A 360 -31.64 0.45 -18.82
C LYS A 360 -32.70 0.09 -17.77
N ASN A 361 -32.37 -0.81 -16.84
CA ASN A 361 -33.29 -1.24 -15.78
C ASN A 361 -33.70 -0.11 -14.83
N LEU A 362 -32.84 0.88 -14.64
CA LEU A 362 -33.13 2.08 -13.85
C LEU A 362 -33.63 3.26 -14.69
N ALA A 363 -33.85 3.07 -16.00
CA ALA A 363 -34.18 4.13 -16.95
C ALA A 363 -33.25 5.35 -16.82
N MET A 364 -31.96 5.09 -16.62
CA MET A 364 -30.95 6.10 -16.33
C MET A 364 -30.32 6.63 -17.63
N ASP A 365 -30.17 7.94 -17.72
CA ASP A 365 -29.50 8.58 -18.86
C ASP A 365 -28.01 8.22 -18.91
N ILE A 366 -27.55 7.80 -20.09
CA ILE A 366 -26.16 7.46 -20.36
C ILE A 366 -25.48 8.63 -21.09
N PRO A 367 -24.50 9.33 -20.49
CA PRO A 367 -23.77 10.39 -21.18
C PRO A 367 -22.97 9.87 -22.37
N TYR A 368 -22.69 10.76 -23.33
CA TYR A 368 -21.93 10.46 -24.54
C TYR A 368 -20.63 9.67 -24.27
N LYS A 369 -19.81 10.10 -23.29
CA LYS A 369 -18.55 9.42 -22.96
C LYS A 369 -18.76 8.00 -22.43
N ILE A 370 -19.76 7.81 -21.57
CA ILE A 370 -20.07 6.48 -20.99
C ILE A 370 -20.66 5.57 -22.06
N ALA A 371 -21.51 6.10 -22.94
CA ALA A 371 -22.01 5.36 -24.08
C ALA A 371 -20.87 4.92 -25.01
N GLY A 372 -19.86 5.78 -25.21
CA GLY A 372 -18.64 5.47 -25.95
C GLY A 372 -17.83 4.32 -25.34
N CYS A 373 -17.64 4.31 -24.02
CA CYS A 373 -17.04 3.15 -23.33
C CYS A 373 -17.86 1.88 -23.57
N LEU A 374 -19.16 1.93 -23.26
CA LEU A 374 -20.03 0.76 -23.33
C LEU A 374 -20.07 0.15 -24.74
N ILE A 375 -20.26 0.97 -25.77
CA ILE A 375 -20.34 0.46 -27.16
C ILE A 375 -19.02 -0.17 -27.59
N SER A 376 -17.89 0.39 -27.16
CA SER A 376 -16.56 -0.06 -27.58
C SER A 376 -16.18 -1.39 -26.94
N GLY A 377 -16.47 -1.57 -25.65
CA GLY A 377 -16.28 -2.86 -24.97
C GLY A 377 -17.12 -3.97 -25.62
N ILE A 378 -18.37 -3.67 -25.98
CA ILE A 378 -19.24 -4.63 -26.66
C ILE A 378 -18.70 -4.98 -28.04
N LEU A 379 -18.32 -3.98 -28.85
CA LEU A 379 -17.78 -4.19 -30.19
C LEU A 379 -16.47 -5.00 -30.15
N SER A 380 -15.61 -4.73 -29.17
CA SER A 380 -14.35 -5.45 -28.92
C SER A 380 -14.59 -6.96 -28.74
N ASP A 381 -15.30 -7.37 -27.70
CA ASP A 381 -15.41 -8.78 -27.33
C ASP A 381 -16.31 -9.59 -28.27
N THR A 382 -17.28 -8.92 -28.87
CA THR A 382 -18.14 -9.55 -29.87
C THR A 382 -17.48 -9.62 -31.25
N LEU A 383 -16.28 -9.06 -31.42
CA LEU A 383 -15.59 -8.96 -32.72
C LEU A 383 -16.53 -8.42 -33.80
N TYR A 384 -17.21 -7.31 -33.48
CA TYR A 384 -18.29 -6.74 -34.28
C TYR A 384 -19.37 -7.77 -34.64
N PHE A 385 -19.94 -8.42 -33.61
CA PHE A 385 -20.98 -9.44 -33.70
C PHE A 385 -20.58 -10.77 -34.36
N LYS A 386 -19.31 -10.96 -34.73
CA LYS A 386 -18.82 -12.22 -35.35
C LYS A 386 -18.41 -13.28 -34.33
N SER A 387 -18.18 -12.89 -33.08
CA SER A 387 -17.80 -13.82 -32.01
C SER A 387 -18.95 -14.80 -31.71
N PRO A 388 -18.66 -16.09 -31.48
CA PRO A 388 -19.68 -17.07 -31.08
C PRO A 388 -20.31 -16.78 -29.71
N THR A 389 -19.72 -15.88 -28.91
CA THR A 389 -20.28 -15.43 -27.61
C THR A 389 -21.29 -14.29 -27.76
N CYS A 390 -21.38 -13.67 -28.95
CA CYS A 390 -22.31 -12.58 -29.20
C CYS A 390 -23.77 -13.04 -29.08
N THR A 391 -24.57 -12.25 -28.38
CA THR A 391 -26.00 -12.50 -28.16
C THR A 391 -26.85 -11.36 -28.70
N GLN A 392 -28.17 -11.59 -28.76
CA GLN A 392 -29.13 -10.55 -29.16
C GLN A 392 -29.09 -9.32 -28.23
N LYS A 393 -28.78 -9.52 -26.94
CA LYS A 393 -28.65 -8.41 -25.98
C LYS A 393 -27.50 -7.48 -26.32
N ASP A 394 -26.40 -8.02 -26.83
CA ASP A 394 -25.23 -7.24 -27.25
C ASP A 394 -25.60 -6.35 -28.44
N ILE A 395 -26.29 -6.92 -29.43
CA ILE A 395 -26.77 -6.18 -30.62
C ILE A 395 -27.74 -5.06 -30.21
N GLU A 396 -28.73 -5.36 -29.38
CA GLU A 396 -29.71 -4.36 -28.89
C GLU A 396 -29.04 -3.24 -28.09
N ALA A 397 -28.02 -3.57 -27.30
CA ALA A 397 -27.24 -2.60 -26.56
C ALA A 397 -26.47 -1.66 -27.50
N VAL A 398 -25.75 -2.21 -28.49
CA VAL A 398 -25.03 -1.41 -29.49
C VAL A 398 -25.98 -0.50 -30.27
N GLU A 399 -27.13 -1.01 -30.74
CA GLU A 399 -28.12 -0.20 -31.45
C GLU A 399 -28.62 0.96 -30.60
N SER A 400 -28.90 0.72 -29.32
CA SER A 400 -29.42 1.73 -28.40
C SER A 400 -28.37 2.77 -28.04
N LEU A 401 -27.13 2.34 -27.79
CA LEU A 401 -26.00 3.22 -27.52
C LEU A 401 -25.64 4.06 -28.75
N ASN A 402 -25.73 3.49 -29.96
CA ASN A 402 -25.43 4.21 -31.18
C ASN A 402 -26.48 5.29 -31.52
N ARG A 403 -27.71 5.22 -31.00
CA ARG A 403 -28.66 6.34 -31.10
C ARG A 403 -28.17 7.59 -30.39
N ILE A 404 -27.37 7.42 -29.33
CA ILE A 404 -26.75 8.52 -28.56
C ILE A 404 -25.53 9.04 -29.33
N LEU A 405 -24.67 8.13 -29.80
CA LEU A 405 -23.37 8.47 -30.37
C LEU A 405 -23.40 8.86 -31.84
N LYS A 406 -24.34 8.29 -32.60
CA LYS A 406 -24.51 8.48 -34.06
C LYS A 406 -23.24 8.19 -34.85
N LEU A 407 -22.54 7.12 -34.50
CA LEU A 407 -21.33 6.66 -35.18
C LEU A 407 -21.68 5.90 -36.45
N ASP A 408 -20.79 6.03 -37.44
CA ASP A 408 -20.61 5.02 -38.47
C ASP A 408 -19.90 3.83 -37.82
N LEU A 409 -20.67 2.78 -37.50
CA LEU A 409 -20.17 1.64 -36.74
C LEU A 409 -19.10 0.87 -37.50
N ASP A 410 -19.22 0.73 -38.82
CA ASP A 410 -18.23 0.03 -39.64
C ASP A 410 -16.90 0.77 -39.59
N ASN A 411 -16.92 2.08 -39.85
CA ASN A 411 -15.71 2.90 -39.84
C ASN A 411 -15.09 2.95 -38.43
N TYR A 412 -15.90 3.25 -37.41
CA TYR A 412 -15.43 3.34 -36.03
C TYR A 412 -14.78 2.03 -35.56
N THR A 413 -15.45 0.90 -35.81
CA THR A 413 -14.97 -0.42 -35.38
C THR A 413 -13.68 -0.80 -36.10
N ASN A 414 -13.56 -0.48 -37.40
CA ASN A 414 -12.32 -0.68 -38.15
C ASN A 414 -11.17 0.16 -37.58
N MET A 415 -11.41 1.44 -37.23
CA MET A 415 -10.38 2.28 -36.61
C MET A 415 -9.93 1.72 -35.25
N MET A 416 -10.88 1.30 -34.41
CA MET A 416 -10.60 0.71 -33.10
C MET A 416 -9.76 -0.56 -33.22
N PHE A 417 -10.19 -1.49 -34.06
CA PHE A 417 -9.48 -2.75 -34.28
C PHE A 417 -8.13 -2.58 -34.96
N LYS A 418 -7.99 -1.61 -35.87
CA LYS A 418 -6.70 -1.26 -36.46
C LYS A 418 -5.73 -0.74 -35.39
N ALA A 419 -6.20 0.14 -34.49
CA ALA A 419 -5.38 0.58 -33.37
C ALA A 419 -4.92 -0.58 -32.46
N GLY A 420 -5.81 -1.56 -32.22
CA GLY A 420 -5.53 -2.76 -31.41
C GLY A 420 -4.58 -3.78 -32.07
N SER A 421 -4.63 -3.91 -33.40
CA SER A 421 -3.87 -4.89 -34.17
C SER A 421 -2.66 -4.31 -34.91
N SER A 422 -2.43 -2.99 -34.80
CA SER A 422 -1.33 -2.32 -35.51
C SER A 422 0.02 -2.96 -35.18
N ILE A 423 0.71 -3.35 -36.25
CA ILE A 423 2.01 -4.05 -36.23
C ILE A 423 3.14 -3.04 -36.51
N GLU A 424 2.82 -1.78 -36.79
CA GLU A 424 3.77 -0.73 -37.20
C GLU A 424 4.93 -0.56 -36.22
N ASP A 425 4.66 -0.48 -34.91
CA ASP A 425 5.69 -0.29 -33.88
C ASP A 425 6.27 -1.58 -33.30
N MET A 426 5.75 -2.74 -33.69
CA MET A 426 6.25 -4.02 -33.19
C MET A 426 7.58 -4.37 -33.85
N SER A 427 8.54 -4.85 -33.05
CA SER A 427 9.77 -5.44 -33.59
C SER A 427 9.46 -6.78 -34.27
N LEU A 428 10.26 -7.19 -35.25
CA LEU A 428 10.12 -8.51 -35.90
C LEU A 428 10.12 -9.67 -34.90
N LYS A 429 10.84 -9.49 -33.78
CA LYS A 429 10.82 -10.43 -32.65
C LYS A 429 9.46 -10.49 -32.00
N ASP A 430 8.85 -9.35 -31.67
CA ASP A 430 7.55 -9.33 -30.99
C ASP A 430 6.44 -9.87 -31.89
N ILE A 431 6.51 -9.57 -33.19
CA ILE A 431 5.61 -10.11 -34.22
C ILE A 431 5.69 -11.64 -34.25
N LEU A 432 6.90 -12.19 -34.38
CA LEU A 432 7.09 -13.63 -34.50
C LEU A 432 6.83 -14.37 -33.18
N TYR A 433 7.17 -13.78 -32.03
CA TYR A 433 7.06 -14.45 -30.74
C TYR A 433 5.72 -14.25 -30.02
N ASN A 434 4.75 -13.54 -30.63
CA ASN A 434 3.44 -13.24 -30.04
C ASN A 434 2.70 -14.51 -29.53
N ASP A 435 2.38 -15.46 -30.40
CA ASP A 435 1.93 -16.80 -30.02
C ASP A 435 2.79 -17.89 -30.68
N PHE A 436 4.05 -17.97 -30.26
CA PHE A 436 5.01 -18.96 -30.74
C PHE A 436 4.96 -20.27 -29.94
N LYS A 437 4.83 -21.41 -30.63
CA LYS A 437 4.89 -22.74 -30.02
C LYS A 437 5.78 -23.67 -30.81
N GLU A 438 6.49 -24.51 -30.08
CA GLU A 438 7.37 -25.54 -30.61
C GLU A 438 6.74 -26.92 -30.47
N PHE A 439 6.97 -27.75 -31.48
CA PHE A 439 6.46 -29.11 -31.57
C PHE A 439 7.59 -30.01 -32.05
N THR A 440 7.62 -31.24 -31.52
CA THR A 440 8.49 -32.30 -32.05
C THR A 440 7.59 -33.41 -32.59
N ILE A 441 7.62 -33.63 -33.90
CA ILE A 441 6.80 -34.62 -34.60
C ILE A 441 7.74 -35.57 -35.34
N ARG A 442 7.73 -36.86 -35.01
CA ARG A 442 8.57 -37.91 -35.65
C ARG A 442 10.05 -37.49 -35.80
N ASN A 443 10.67 -36.98 -34.73
CA ASN A 443 12.04 -36.45 -34.67
C ASN A 443 12.32 -35.18 -35.51
N ARG A 444 11.30 -34.50 -36.03
CA ARG A 444 11.42 -33.18 -36.66
C ARG A 444 10.97 -32.10 -35.69
N LYS A 445 11.75 -31.02 -35.59
CA LYS A 445 11.39 -29.83 -34.81
C LYS A 445 10.62 -28.85 -35.68
N ILE A 446 9.40 -28.54 -35.29
CA ILE A 446 8.51 -27.62 -36.01
C ILE A 446 8.09 -26.51 -35.07
N ALA A 447 8.21 -25.26 -35.51
CA ALA A 447 7.73 -24.11 -34.79
C ALA A 447 6.55 -23.48 -35.53
N VAL A 448 5.52 -23.09 -34.81
CA VAL A 448 4.34 -22.40 -35.36
C VAL A 448 4.04 -21.18 -34.50
N SER A 449 4.09 -20.01 -35.14
CA SER A 449 3.66 -18.75 -34.57
C SER A 449 2.33 -18.32 -35.18
N GLN A 450 1.49 -17.68 -34.37
CA GLN A 450 0.21 -17.12 -34.80
C GLN A 450 0.13 -15.64 -34.39
N LEU A 451 -0.30 -14.80 -35.33
CA LEU A 451 -0.62 -13.40 -35.12
C LEU A 451 -2.03 -13.15 -35.65
N PHE A 452 -2.83 -12.40 -34.91
CA PHE A 452 -4.11 -11.91 -35.41
C PHE A 452 -3.92 -10.52 -35.98
N THR A 453 -4.43 -10.27 -37.18
CA THR A 453 -4.43 -8.95 -37.81
C THR A 453 -5.81 -8.61 -38.35
N MET A 454 -6.06 -7.31 -38.46
CA MET A 454 -7.22 -6.75 -39.15
C MET A 454 -6.80 -6.01 -40.43
N ASP A 455 -5.50 -5.78 -40.59
CA ASP A 455 -4.89 -5.17 -41.76
C ASP A 455 -3.65 -5.99 -42.18
N ILE A 456 -3.77 -6.73 -43.28
CA ILE A 456 -2.66 -7.54 -43.80
C ILE A 456 -1.63 -6.68 -44.53
N GLU A 457 -2.00 -5.47 -44.97
CA GLU A 457 -1.12 -4.60 -45.77
C GLU A 457 0.11 -4.19 -44.95
N GLU A 458 -0.07 -3.86 -43.66
CA GLU A 458 1.02 -3.54 -42.73
C GLU A 458 2.07 -4.66 -42.60
N LEU A 459 1.63 -5.92 -42.71
CA LEU A 459 2.53 -7.07 -42.65
C LEU A 459 3.21 -7.31 -44.00
N GLU A 460 2.49 -7.09 -45.11
CA GLU A 460 3.05 -7.28 -46.44
C GLU A 460 4.23 -6.34 -46.69
N ASP A 461 4.19 -5.11 -46.14
CA ASP A 461 5.31 -4.16 -46.17
C ASP A 461 6.57 -4.67 -45.45
N LYS A 462 6.40 -5.49 -44.39
CA LYS A 462 7.49 -6.08 -43.59
C LYS A 462 7.83 -7.53 -43.98
N LYS A 463 7.21 -8.06 -45.05
CA LYS A 463 7.25 -9.49 -45.40
C LYS A 463 8.66 -10.03 -45.65
N GLU A 464 9.45 -9.33 -46.46
CA GLU A 464 10.82 -9.75 -46.79
C GLU A 464 11.70 -9.81 -45.54
N GLU A 465 11.67 -8.75 -44.73
CA GLU A 465 12.42 -8.68 -43.47
C GLU A 465 11.99 -9.76 -42.47
N LEU A 466 10.68 -10.03 -42.38
CA LEU A 466 10.13 -11.08 -41.54
C LEU A 466 10.58 -12.47 -42.00
N LEU A 467 10.58 -12.76 -43.30
CA LEU A 467 11.03 -14.04 -43.84
C LEU A 467 12.52 -14.26 -43.58
N ASP A 468 13.34 -13.22 -43.69
CA ASP A 468 14.77 -13.30 -43.35
C ASP A 468 14.98 -13.52 -41.85
N TYR A 469 14.24 -12.81 -41.00
CA TYR A 469 14.26 -13.03 -39.56
C TYR A 469 13.81 -14.46 -39.18
N MET A 470 12.79 -14.99 -39.85
CA MET A 470 12.34 -16.38 -39.68
C MET A 470 13.42 -17.39 -40.09
N LYS A 471 14.20 -17.14 -41.15
CA LYS A 471 15.34 -17.99 -41.53
C LYS A 471 16.39 -18.01 -40.42
N ASP A 472 16.77 -16.83 -39.91
CA ASP A 472 17.70 -16.69 -38.79
C ASP A 472 17.25 -17.47 -37.54
N VAL A 473 15.98 -17.33 -37.18
CA VAL A 473 15.38 -18.02 -36.01
C VAL A 473 15.36 -19.52 -36.22
N LYS A 474 15.04 -19.98 -37.43
CA LYS A 474 15.06 -21.40 -37.80
C LYS A 474 16.46 -22.00 -37.65
N GLU A 475 17.49 -21.33 -38.18
CA GLU A 475 18.87 -21.79 -38.12
C GLU A 475 19.40 -21.80 -36.68
N LYS A 476 19.23 -20.70 -35.93
CA LYS A 476 19.71 -20.56 -34.54
C LYS A 476 19.14 -21.63 -33.61
N ASN A 477 17.88 -22.03 -33.81
CA ASN A 477 17.20 -22.99 -32.94
C ASN A 477 17.12 -24.42 -33.54
N ALA A 478 17.72 -24.62 -34.73
CA ALA A 478 17.70 -25.88 -35.48
C ALA A 478 16.29 -26.45 -35.68
N TYR A 479 15.32 -25.61 -36.06
CA TYR A 479 14.00 -26.07 -36.48
C TYR A 479 14.06 -26.59 -37.93
N ASN A 480 13.34 -27.67 -38.23
CA ASN A 480 13.17 -28.16 -39.60
C ASN A 480 12.19 -27.29 -40.39
N THR A 481 11.15 -26.81 -39.72
CA THR A 481 10.11 -25.96 -40.30
C THR A 481 9.65 -24.93 -39.30
N LEU A 482 9.62 -23.66 -39.71
CA LEU A 482 9.00 -22.56 -38.98
C LEU A 482 7.85 -22.00 -39.82
N ILE A 483 6.66 -21.94 -39.23
CA ILE A 483 5.43 -21.44 -39.86
C ILE A 483 4.94 -20.23 -39.08
N PHE A 484 4.60 -19.17 -39.80
CA PHE A 484 3.97 -17.99 -39.26
C PHE A 484 2.58 -17.83 -39.89
N VAL A 485 1.57 -17.82 -39.02
CA VAL A 485 0.15 -17.82 -39.37
C VAL A 485 -0.40 -16.47 -39.03
N VAL A 486 -0.86 -15.73 -40.03
CA VAL A 486 -1.47 -14.42 -39.82
C VAL A 486 -2.96 -14.54 -40.07
N THR A 487 -3.73 -14.57 -38.98
CA THR A 487 -5.17 -14.77 -39.02
C THR A 487 -5.87 -13.44 -39.17
N ASP A 488 -6.57 -13.28 -40.29
CA ASP A 488 -7.45 -12.17 -40.58
C ASP A 488 -8.84 -12.47 -40.04
N ILE A 489 -9.19 -11.80 -38.94
CA ILE A 489 -10.45 -12.04 -38.23
C ILE A 489 -11.62 -11.55 -39.09
N LEU A 490 -11.45 -10.51 -39.91
CA LEU A 490 -12.52 -9.97 -40.75
C LEU A 490 -12.88 -10.90 -41.90
N LYS A 491 -11.86 -11.51 -42.53
CA LYS A 491 -12.02 -12.44 -43.66
C LYS A 491 -12.19 -13.90 -43.25
N GLU A 492 -12.20 -14.19 -41.95
CA GLU A 492 -12.37 -15.53 -41.38
C GLU A 492 -11.37 -16.55 -41.95
N GLY A 493 -10.09 -16.19 -42.04
CA GLY A 493 -9.06 -17.07 -42.58
C GLY A 493 -7.65 -16.65 -42.19
N SER A 494 -6.63 -17.38 -42.67
CA SER A 494 -5.24 -17.08 -42.34
C SER A 494 -4.34 -17.04 -43.57
N TYR A 495 -3.42 -16.08 -43.59
CA TYR A 495 -2.27 -16.04 -44.48
C TYR A 495 -1.13 -16.86 -43.88
N ILE A 496 -0.51 -17.73 -44.68
CA ILE A 496 0.57 -18.60 -44.21
C ILE A 496 1.90 -18.18 -44.80
N TYR A 497 2.87 -17.93 -43.92
CA TYR A 497 4.27 -17.71 -44.23
C TYR A 497 5.09 -18.84 -43.62
N TYR A 498 6.15 -19.29 -44.30
CA TYR A 498 6.92 -20.43 -43.81
C TYR A 498 8.36 -20.46 -44.33
N VAL A 499 9.24 -21.02 -43.51
CA VAL A 499 10.61 -21.39 -43.86
C VAL A 499 10.81 -22.85 -43.48
N SER A 500 11.15 -23.71 -44.43
CA SER A 500 11.25 -25.17 -44.22
C SER A 500 12.39 -25.79 -45.01
N ASP A 501 13.03 -26.81 -44.45
CA ASP A 501 13.99 -27.68 -45.15
C ASP A 501 13.31 -28.45 -46.31
N GLU A 502 12.03 -28.80 -46.13
CA GLU A 502 11.28 -29.66 -47.04
C GLU A 502 9.92 -29.03 -47.34
N SER A 503 9.92 -28.10 -48.32
CA SER A 503 8.72 -27.33 -48.69
C SER A 503 7.55 -28.17 -49.21
N SER A 504 7.79 -29.41 -49.64
CA SER A 504 6.75 -30.35 -50.12
C SER A 504 5.70 -30.65 -49.05
N ILE A 505 6.09 -30.72 -47.77
CA ILE A 505 5.18 -31.00 -46.66
C ILE A 505 4.16 -29.88 -46.48
N ILE A 506 4.62 -28.63 -46.56
CA ILE A 506 3.74 -27.45 -46.43
C ILE A 506 2.84 -27.32 -47.65
N LYS A 507 3.37 -27.60 -48.86
CA LYS A 507 2.58 -27.63 -50.09
C LYS A 507 1.43 -28.64 -50.04
N GLN A 508 1.70 -29.84 -49.51
CA GLN A 508 0.68 -30.87 -49.34
C GLN A 508 -0.29 -30.55 -48.21
N ALA A 509 0.20 -30.09 -47.05
CA ALA A 509 -0.63 -29.84 -45.86
C ALA A 509 -1.67 -28.72 -46.09
N PHE A 510 -1.29 -27.67 -46.82
CA PHE A 510 -2.14 -26.51 -47.07
C PHE A 510 -2.61 -26.39 -48.52
N ASN A 511 -2.37 -27.42 -49.35
CA ASN A 511 -2.68 -27.42 -50.78
C ASN A 511 -2.22 -26.13 -51.48
N THR A 512 -0.93 -25.79 -51.34
CA THR A 512 -0.32 -24.55 -51.87
C THR A 512 0.74 -24.83 -52.94
N SER A 513 0.85 -23.91 -53.92
CA SER A 513 1.85 -23.93 -55.00
C SER A 513 3.28 -23.64 -54.48
N GLY A 514 3.39 -23.14 -53.25
CA GLY A 514 4.65 -22.71 -52.62
C GLY A 514 4.80 -21.20 -52.47
N GLU A 515 3.72 -20.45 -52.70
CA GLU A 515 3.67 -19.00 -52.54
C GLU A 515 3.64 -18.63 -51.05
N GLN A 516 4.36 -17.57 -50.68
CA GLN A 516 4.37 -17.00 -49.32
C GLN A 516 3.22 -16.03 -49.16
N GLY A 517 2.46 -16.16 -48.07
CA GLY A 517 1.27 -15.33 -47.82
C GLY A 517 0.00 -15.86 -48.48
N LYS A 518 -0.09 -17.15 -48.81
CA LYS A 518 -1.34 -17.72 -49.36
C LYS A 518 -2.45 -17.64 -48.30
N PHE A 519 -3.60 -17.09 -48.68
CA PHE A 519 -4.80 -17.05 -47.85
C PHE A 519 -5.53 -18.39 -47.84
N LEU A 520 -5.86 -18.88 -46.64
CA LEU A 520 -6.62 -20.08 -46.40
C LEU A 520 -7.92 -19.73 -45.66
N SER A 521 -9.05 -19.81 -46.38
CA SER A 521 -10.38 -19.55 -45.83
C SER A 521 -10.75 -20.55 -44.73
N TYR A 522 -11.39 -20.07 -43.68
CA TYR A 522 -11.90 -20.83 -42.53
C TYR A 522 -10.84 -21.55 -41.69
N ILE A 523 -9.56 -21.22 -41.88
CA ILE A 523 -8.46 -21.69 -41.04
C ILE A 523 -8.08 -20.57 -40.08
N VAL A 524 -8.43 -20.73 -38.80
CA VAL A 524 -8.22 -19.71 -37.75
C VAL A 524 -7.58 -20.29 -36.50
N SER A 525 -7.64 -21.62 -36.30
CA SER A 525 -7.10 -22.27 -35.10
C SER A 525 -5.81 -23.02 -35.40
N ARG A 526 -4.69 -22.56 -34.84
CA ARG A 526 -3.43 -23.32 -34.86
C ARG A 526 -3.61 -24.75 -34.33
N LYS A 527 -4.22 -24.90 -33.15
CA LYS A 527 -4.28 -26.20 -32.44
C LYS A 527 -5.26 -27.19 -33.08
N LYS A 528 -6.45 -26.74 -33.47
CA LYS A 528 -7.50 -27.62 -33.98
C LYS A 528 -7.41 -27.90 -35.49
N GLN A 529 -6.74 -27.04 -36.25
CA GLN A 529 -6.73 -27.12 -37.72
C GLN A 529 -5.31 -27.24 -38.27
N ILE A 530 -4.45 -26.25 -38.01
CA ILE A 530 -3.12 -26.13 -38.66
C ILE A 530 -2.19 -27.28 -38.25
N ILE A 531 -2.09 -27.58 -36.96
CA ILE A 531 -1.23 -28.67 -36.46
C ILE A 531 -1.70 -30.04 -36.99
N PRO A 532 -2.99 -30.42 -36.89
CA PRO A 532 -3.49 -31.65 -37.51
C PRO A 532 -3.20 -31.78 -39.01
N MET A 533 -3.32 -30.70 -39.79
CA MET A 533 -3.02 -30.72 -41.23
C MET A 533 -1.56 -31.08 -41.51
N ILE A 534 -0.63 -30.57 -40.69
CA ILE A 534 0.80 -30.89 -40.81
C ILE A 534 1.07 -32.34 -40.37
N ILE A 535 0.46 -32.77 -39.27
CA ILE A 535 0.60 -34.15 -38.76
C ILE A 535 0.14 -35.16 -39.81
N ASN A 536 -1.02 -34.95 -40.44
CA ASN A 536 -1.58 -35.87 -41.43
C ASN A 536 -0.69 -36.09 -42.67
N VAL A 537 0.18 -35.13 -43.01
CA VAL A 537 1.13 -35.25 -44.14
C VAL A 537 2.43 -35.90 -43.71
N LEU A 538 2.81 -35.71 -42.45
CA LEU A 538 3.98 -36.35 -41.85
C LEU A 538 3.69 -37.79 -41.40
N ASP A 539 2.41 -38.15 -41.30
CA ASP A 539 1.92 -39.47 -40.93
C ASP A 539 1.98 -40.49 -42.06
#